data_AF-A0A2T4VMJ7-F1
#
_entry.id   AF-A0A2T4VMJ7-F1
#
_cell.length_a   1.000
_cell.length_b   1.000
_cell.length_c   1.000
_cell.angle_alpha   90.00
_cell.angle_beta   90.00
_cell.angle_gamma   90.00
#
_symmetry.space_group_name_H-M   'P 1'
#
loop_
_entity.id
_entity.type
_entity.pdbx_description
1 polymer ?
#
loop_
_entity_poly.entity_id
_entity_poly.type
_entity_poly.pdbx_seq_one_letter_code
_entity_poly.pdbx_strand_id
1 'polypeptide(L)'
;MLLGALVLALPFLGLALLLTTEQRLLPINPINKDGLLGLALAGSGVYAYTIGLLILRIWAGTLSTGFLLTTAIRSFLLMMMGYALGLMGVFQLRKGILAPFLYFGLGLFPALGLEILHRRFRQVFAPEPPGAEYLKWEYLDGVTNFDIERLKTLGIFNIQQLARVEPGWLSLCTHYPLARVVDWIDQALLITYLREDILSARQFGIRSATDLRMLYREATRSDLPDLNKLDESERSRRRAGQAFKDIANMKRGKLFQEELLSIGSSLNDDVLVDLLDCFHNRRC
;
A
#
# COMPACT_ATOMS: atom_id res chain seq x y z
N MET A 1 21.14 22.84 7.28
CA MET A 1 20.96 22.99 5.82
C MET A 1 22.24 22.76 5.02
N LEU A 2 23.36 23.42 5.34
CA LEU A 2 24.66 23.23 4.64
C LEU A 2 25.12 21.77 4.53
N LEU A 3 25.05 21.00 5.61
CA LEU A 3 25.43 19.58 5.61
C LEU A 3 24.59 18.75 4.63
N GLY A 4 23.28 19.02 4.53
CA GLY A 4 22.38 18.31 3.62
C GLY A 4 22.64 18.64 2.15
N ALA A 5 22.96 19.90 1.84
CA ALA A 5 23.35 20.32 0.49
C ALA A 5 24.69 19.70 0.07
N LEU A 6 25.65 19.62 0.99
CA LEU A 6 26.96 19.02 0.75
C LEU A 6 26.84 17.51 0.46
N VAL A 7 26.03 16.79 1.24
CA VAL A 7 25.76 15.36 1.01
C VAL A 7 25.04 15.11 -0.31
N LEU A 8 24.16 16.02 -0.75
CA LEU A 8 23.46 15.91 -2.02
C LEU A 8 24.38 16.17 -3.23
N ALA A 9 25.41 17.01 -3.07
CA ALA A 9 26.38 17.31 -4.12
C ALA A 9 27.41 16.19 -4.36
N LEU A 10 27.77 15.42 -3.32
CA LEU A 10 28.76 14.33 -3.39
C LEU A 10 28.52 13.31 -4.53
N PRO A 11 27.32 12.73 -4.72
CA PRO A 11 27.09 11.76 -5.78
C PRO A 11 27.22 12.37 -7.18
N PHE A 12 26.77 13.61 -7.38
CA PHE A 12 26.88 14.29 -8.68
C PHE A 12 28.30 14.73 -8.99
N LEU A 13 29.05 15.17 -7.98
CA LEU A 13 30.47 15.51 -8.12
C LEU A 13 31.30 14.25 -8.39
N GLY A 14 30.96 13.13 -7.75
CA GLY A 14 31.55 11.81 -8.06
C GLY A 14 31.27 11.36 -9.48
N LEU A 15 30.04 11.51 -9.98
CA LEU A 15 29.69 11.21 -11.37
C LEU A 15 30.45 12.11 -12.35
N ALA A 16 30.50 13.42 -12.09
CA ALA A 16 31.22 14.37 -12.93
C ALA A 16 32.72 14.10 -12.94
N LEU A 17 33.31 13.73 -11.79
CA LEU A 17 34.71 13.36 -11.70
C LEU A 17 34.97 12.07 -12.49
N LEU A 18 34.10 11.07 -12.37
CA LEU A 18 34.23 9.78 -13.07
C LEU A 18 34.13 9.94 -14.59
N LEU A 19 33.20 10.78 -15.07
CA LEU A 19 33.04 11.07 -16.50
C LEU A 19 34.22 11.89 -17.06
N THR A 20 34.78 12.80 -16.27
CA THR A 20 35.92 13.63 -16.69
C THR A 20 37.26 12.89 -16.62
N THR A 21 37.43 11.93 -15.70
CA THR A 21 38.65 11.11 -15.59
C THR A 21 38.73 9.99 -16.64
N GLU A 22 37.60 9.37 -17.01
CA GLU A 22 37.48 8.45 -18.16
C GLU A 22 37.95 9.10 -19.46
N GLN A 23 37.65 10.38 -19.65
CA GLN A 23 38.00 11.11 -20.87
C GLN A 23 39.50 11.45 -20.97
N ARG A 24 40.26 11.29 -19.88
CA ARG A 24 41.63 11.84 -19.80
C ARG A 24 42.75 10.88 -19.43
N LEU A 25 42.56 9.76 -18.69
CA LEU A 25 43.77 9.18 -18.07
C LEU A 25 43.96 7.69 -17.77
N LEU A 26 43.05 6.74 -18.04
CA LEU A 26 43.32 5.35 -17.61
C LEU A 26 42.89 4.26 -18.63
N PRO A 27 43.85 3.53 -19.24
CA PRO A 27 43.58 2.29 -19.97
C PRO A 27 43.45 1.11 -18.97
N ILE A 28 42.55 1.23 -17.98
CA ILE A 28 42.31 0.14 -17.02
C ILE A 28 41.12 -0.67 -17.49
N ASN A 29 41.38 -1.75 -18.25
CA ASN A 29 40.45 -2.85 -18.55
C ASN A 29 39.11 -2.43 -19.18
N PRO A 30 38.35 -3.35 -19.82
CA PRO A 30 37.01 -3.02 -20.26
C PRO A 30 36.09 -2.93 -19.04
N ILE A 31 36.13 -1.81 -18.31
CA ILE A 31 35.00 -1.39 -17.48
C ILE A 31 33.81 -1.42 -18.43
N ASN A 32 32.83 -2.27 -18.08
CA ASN A 32 31.72 -2.57 -18.96
C ASN A 32 30.97 -1.26 -19.27
N LYS A 33 31.08 -0.82 -20.54
CA LYS A 33 30.53 0.46 -21.03
C LYS A 33 29.05 0.58 -20.72
N ASP A 34 28.35 -0.54 -20.64
CA ASP A 34 26.92 -0.62 -20.34
C ASP A 34 26.62 -0.28 -18.88
N GLY A 35 27.47 -0.70 -17.94
CA GLY A 35 27.39 -0.30 -16.54
C GLY A 35 27.56 1.20 -16.39
N LEU A 36 28.58 1.76 -17.03
CA LEU A 36 28.89 3.19 -16.95
C LEU A 36 27.77 4.04 -17.58
N LEU A 37 27.21 3.59 -18.71
CA LEU A 37 26.06 4.22 -19.36
C LEU A 37 24.82 4.17 -18.45
N GLY A 38 24.55 3.03 -17.81
CA GLY A 38 23.47 2.88 -16.84
C GLY A 38 23.63 3.80 -15.63
N LEU A 39 24.84 3.92 -15.09
CA LEU A 39 25.18 4.86 -14.01
C LEU A 39 24.92 6.31 -14.42
N ALA A 40 25.43 6.73 -15.59
CA ALA A 40 25.34 8.11 -16.05
C ALA A 40 23.88 8.52 -16.34
N LEU A 41 23.12 7.66 -17.04
CA LEU A 41 21.73 7.93 -17.37
C LEU A 41 20.82 7.89 -16.15
N ALA A 42 20.96 6.89 -15.26
CA ALA A 42 20.22 6.87 -14.01
C ALA A 42 20.57 8.08 -13.14
N GLY A 43 21.85 8.44 -13.05
CA GLY A 43 22.31 9.64 -12.33
C GLY A 43 21.67 10.92 -12.87
N SER A 44 21.59 11.08 -14.19
CA SER A 44 20.92 12.24 -14.80
C SER A 44 19.41 12.29 -14.52
N GLY A 45 18.74 11.14 -14.52
CA GLY A 45 17.31 11.04 -14.18
C GLY A 45 17.05 11.41 -12.72
N VAL A 46 17.87 10.89 -11.80
CA VAL A 46 17.74 11.25 -10.39
C VAL A 46 18.06 12.72 -10.16
N TYR A 47 19.07 13.27 -10.83
CA TYR A 47 19.40 14.70 -10.75
C TYR A 47 18.18 15.57 -11.08
N ALA A 48 17.55 15.33 -12.22
CA ALA A 48 16.35 16.06 -12.64
C ALA A 48 15.21 15.93 -11.62
N TYR A 49 14.96 14.72 -11.11
CA TYR A 49 13.96 14.47 -10.08
C TYR A 49 14.24 15.23 -8.78
N THR A 50 15.47 15.17 -8.28
CA THR A 50 15.86 15.84 -7.03
C THR A 50 15.77 17.35 -7.13
N ILE A 51 16.19 17.95 -8.25
CA ILE A 51 16.01 19.39 -8.49
C ILE A 51 14.53 19.77 -8.53
N GLY A 52 13.69 19.02 -9.24
CA GLY A 52 12.25 19.30 -9.29
C GLY A 52 11.62 19.31 -7.89
N LEU A 53 11.96 18.31 -7.06
CA LEU A 53 11.48 18.27 -5.67
C LEU A 53 12.02 19.40 -4.79
N LEU A 54 13.28 19.79 -4.99
CA LEU A 54 13.89 20.89 -4.25
C LEU A 54 13.19 22.21 -4.59
N ILE A 55 12.94 22.49 -5.86
CA ILE A 55 12.23 23.69 -6.30
C ILE A 55 10.83 23.71 -5.67
N LEU A 56 10.05 22.63 -5.82
CA LEU A 56 8.71 22.54 -5.26
C LEU A 56 8.69 22.74 -3.74
N ARG A 57 9.66 22.16 -3.01
CA ARG A 57 9.74 22.31 -1.55
C ARG A 57 10.23 23.68 -1.09
N ILE A 58 11.13 24.31 -1.84
CA ILE A 58 11.56 25.69 -1.57
C ILE A 58 10.35 26.62 -1.71
N TRP A 59 9.55 26.45 -2.77
CA TRP A 59 8.34 27.23 -3.00
C TRP A 59 7.29 26.97 -1.92
N ALA A 60 7.17 25.72 -1.45
CA ALA A 60 6.29 25.36 -0.36
C ALA A 60 6.81 25.73 1.05
N GLY A 61 8.04 26.26 1.17
CA GLY A 61 8.65 26.60 2.46
C GLY A 61 8.94 25.41 3.40
N THR A 62 8.94 24.17 2.89
CA THR A 62 8.98 22.93 3.70
C THR A 62 10.30 22.15 3.54
N LEU A 63 11.43 22.86 3.48
CA LEU A 63 12.75 22.22 3.34
C LEU A 63 13.27 21.71 4.69
N SER A 64 13.22 20.39 4.89
CA SER A 64 13.75 19.71 6.08
C SER A 64 15.12 19.07 5.80
N THR A 65 16.00 19.06 6.81
CA THR A 65 17.29 18.34 6.75
C THR A 65 17.08 16.84 6.52
N GLY A 66 16.04 16.24 7.11
CA GLY A 66 15.73 14.81 6.91
C GLY A 66 15.35 14.49 5.46
N PHE A 67 14.69 15.43 4.78
CA PHE A 67 14.36 15.28 3.36
C PHE A 67 15.61 15.28 2.48
N LEU A 68 16.58 16.17 2.74
CA LEU A 68 17.85 16.22 1.99
C LEU A 68 18.65 14.93 2.14
N LEU A 69 18.77 14.40 3.37
CA LEU A 69 19.51 13.17 3.65
C LEU A 69 18.86 11.96 2.96
N THR A 70 17.54 11.82 3.10
CA THR A 70 16.78 10.72 2.49
C THR A 70 16.89 10.77 0.96
N THR A 71 16.85 11.97 0.40
CA THR A 71 16.98 12.19 -1.04
C THR A 71 18.38 11.84 -1.54
N ALA A 72 19.43 12.23 -0.82
CA ALA A 72 20.81 11.91 -1.19
C ALA A 72 21.10 10.40 -1.15
N ILE A 73 20.67 9.71 -0.09
CA ILE A 73 20.79 8.24 0.00
C ILE A 73 20.05 7.58 -1.17
N ARG A 74 18.83 8.04 -1.47
CA ARG A 74 18.05 7.54 -2.60
C ARG A 74 18.76 7.75 -3.93
N SER A 75 19.39 8.91 -4.14
CA SER A 75 20.15 9.19 -5.35
C SER A 75 21.34 8.27 -5.52
N PHE A 76 22.10 8.06 -4.45
CA PHE A 76 23.20 7.12 -4.46
C PHE A 76 22.74 5.70 -4.80
N LEU A 77 21.67 5.22 -4.16
CA LEU A 77 21.13 3.87 -4.41
C LEU A 77 20.67 3.70 -5.87
N LEU A 78 19.96 4.68 -6.43
CA LEU A 78 19.46 4.60 -7.81
C LEU A 78 20.60 4.67 -8.84
N MET A 79 21.63 5.47 -8.60
CA MET A 79 22.84 5.47 -9.44
C MET A 79 23.52 4.10 -9.42
N MET A 80 23.77 3.55 -8.23
CA MET A 80 24.37 2.22 -8.08
C MET A 80 23.52 1.12 -8.71
N MET A 81 22.19 1.24 -8.64
CA MET A 81 21.29 0.30 -9.28
C MET A 81 21.31 0.43 -10.81
N GLY A 82 21.40 1.64 -11.36
CA GLY A 82 21.61 1.87 -12.78
C GLY A 82 22.91 1.22 -13.29
N TYR A 83 24.00 1.35 -12.53
CA TYR A 83 25.27 0.67 -12.81
C TYR A 83 25.13 -0.85 -12.80
N ALA A 84 24.54 -1.43 -11.73
CA ALA A 84 24.35 -2.87 -11.61
C ALA A 84 23.48 -3.45 -12.73
N LEU A 85 22.40 -2.78 -13.11
CA LEU A 85 21.52 -3.22 -14.21
C LEU A 85 22.20 -3.10 -15.57
N GLY A 86 23.05 -2.09 -15.74
CA GLY A 86 23.92 -1.95 -16.91
C GLY A 86 24.93 -3.09 -17.01
N LEU A 87 25.58 -3.47 -15.91
CA LEU A 87 26.50 -4.61 -15.87
C LEU A 87 25.82 -5.94 -16.22
N MET A 88 24.61 -6.15 -15.71
CA MET A 88 23.82 -7.36 -15.95
C MET A 88 23.18 -7.40 -17.34
N GLY A 89 23.26 -6.31 -18.12
CA GLY A 89 22.64 -6.22 -19.44
C GLY A 89 21.11 -6.37 -19.41
N VAL A 90 20.45 -6.08 -18.28
CA VAL A 90 19.02 -6.35 -18.08
C VAL A 90 18.16 -5.66 -19.14
N PHE A 91 18.51 -4.42 -19.49
CA PHE A 91 17.78 -3.65 -20.48
C PHE A 91 18.31 -3.85 -21.90
N GLN A 92 19.38 -4.62 -22.10
CA GLN A 92 19.86 -4.99 -23.43
C GLN A 92 19.00 -6.06 -24.11
N LEU A 93 18.19 -6.80 -23.35
CA LEU A 93 17.19 -7.70 -23.92
C LEU A 93 16.18 -6.96 -24.83
N ARG A 94 15.96 -5.65 -24.60
CA ARG A 94 15.27 -4.75 -25.53
C ARG A 94 16.30 -3.95 -26.33
N LYS A 95 16.86 -4.53 -27.39
CA LYS A 95 17.72 -3.81 -28.34
C LYS A 95 16.95 -2.65 -28.99
N GLY A 96 17.33 -1.40 -28.70
CA GLY A 96 16.76 -0.22 -29.35
C GLY A 96 16.90 1.07 -28.55
N ILE A 97 16.34 2.15 -29.08
CA ILE A 97 16.32 3.51 -28.51
C ILE A 97 15.78 3.53 -27.07
N LEU A 98 14.97 2.54 -26.68
CA LEU A 98 14.32 2.45 -25.38
C LEU A 98 15.28 2.17 -24.20
N ALA A 99 16.42 1.50 -24.42
CA ALA A 99 17.30 1.13 -23.30
C ALA A 99 17.86 2.37 -22.54
N PRO A 100 18.37 3.41 -23.20
CA PRO A 100 18.73 4.67 -22.55
C PRO A 100 17.57 5.34 -21.79
N PHE A 101 16.37 5.34 -22.36
CA PHE A 101 15.19 5.91 -21.70
C PHE A 101 14.80 5.14 -20.45
N LEU A 102 15.00 3.82 -20.41
CA LEU A 102 14.73 3.00 -19.24
C LEU A 102 15.74 3.27 -18.11
N TYR A 103 17.03 3.41 -18.42
CA TYR A 103 18.03 3.82 -17.42
C TYR A 103 17.75 5.21 -16.86
N PHE A 104 17.39 6.16 -17.73
CA PHE A 104 16.99 7.50 -17.30
C PHE A 104 15.72 7.48 -16.45
N GLY A 105 14.69 6.76 -16.90
CA GLY A 105 13.42 6.60 -16.21
C GLY A 105 13.56 5.93 -14.84
N LEU A 106 14.48 4.98 -14.70
CA LEU A 106 14.81 4.35 -13.42
C LEU A 106 15.25 5.38 -12.37
N GLY A 107 16.03 6.37 -12.79
CA GLY A 107 16.44 7.48 -11.93
C GLY A 107 15.34 8.53 -11.72
N LEU A 108 14.59 8.85 -12.78
CA LEU A 108 13.55 9.87 -12.76
C LEU A 108 12.33 9.47 -11.92
N PHE A 109 12.01 8.18 -11.87
CA PHE A 109 10.89 7.62 -11.11
C PHE A 109 11.39 6.67 -10.01
N PRO A 110 11.81 7.20 -8.84
CA PRO A 110 12.35 6.37 -7.76
C PRO A 110 11.42 5.26 -7.29
N ALA A 111 10.10 5.43 -7.44
CA ALA A 111 9.10 4.42 -7.11
C ALA A 111 9.31 3.13 -7.93
N LEU A 112 9.57 3.25 -9.24
CA LEU A 112 9.82 2.10 -10.12
C LEU A 112 11.10 1.37 -9.72
N GLY A 113 12.17 2.10 -9.42
CA GLY A 113 13.43 1.51 -8.99
C GLY A 113 13.28 0.75 -7.67
N LEU A 114 12.61 1.34 -6.68
CA LEU A 114 12.42 0.72 -5.38
C LEU A 114 11.53 -0.54 -5.44
N GLU A 115 10.52 -0.54 -6.32
CA GLU A 115 9.63 -1.69 -6.51
C GLU A 115 10.36 -2.88 -7.16
N ILE A 116 11.21 -2.62 -8.16
CA ILE A 116 12.07 -3.64 -8.78
C ILE A 116 13.00 -4.24 -7.73
N LEU A 117 13.65 -3.40 -6.90
CA LEU A 117 14.51 -3.85 -5.82
C LEU A 117 13.74 -4.68 -4.79
N HIS A 118 12.58 -4.21 -4.34
CA HIS A 118 11.73 -4.93 -3.39
C HIS A 118 11.27 -6.29 -3.93
N ARG A 119 10.86 -6.35 -5.20
CA ARG A 119 10.43 -7.59 -5.83
C ARG A 119 11.57 -8.60 -5.91
N ARG A 120 12.77 -8.15 -6.26
CA ARG A 120 13.96 -9.00 -6.33
C ARG A 120 14.44 -9.46 -4.95
N PHE A 121 14.42 -8.55 -3.97
CA PHE A 121 14.80 -8.86 -2.60
C PHE A 121 13.83 -9.86 -1.95
N ARG A 122 12.52 -9.68 -2.13
CA ARG A 122 11.49 -10.63 -1.65
C ARG A 122 11.65 -12.03 -2.27
N GLN A 123 11.98 -12.10 -3.56
CA GLN A 123 12.22 -13.37 -4.23
C GLN A 123 13.45 -14.14 -3.73
N VAL A 124 14.44 -13.44 -3.14
CA VAL A 124 15.73 -14.05 -2.75
C VAL A 124 15.83 -14.28 -1.25
N PHE A 125 15.30 -13.37 -0.42
CA PHE A 125 15.59 -13.35 1.01
C PHE A 125 14.45 -13.79 1.92
N ALA A 126 13.19 -13.74 1.47
CA ALA A 126 12.05 -14.15 2.28
C ALA A 126 10.82 -14.42 1.40
N PRO A 127 10.60 -15.65 0.91
CA PRO A 127 9.24 -16.04 0.55
C PRO A 127 8.40 -15.93 1.83
N GLU A 128 7.54 -14.91 1.90
CA GLU A 128 6.64 -14.75 3.04
C GLU A 128 5.76 -16.00 3.14
N PRO A 129 5.58 -16.58 4.35
CA PRO A 129 4.66 -17.70 4.51
C PRO A 129 3.26 -17.25 4.06
N PRO A 130 2.48 -18.13 3.39
CA PRO A 130 1.15 -17.79 2.91
C PRO A 130 0.31 -17.25 4.08
N GLY A 131 -0.24 -16.05 3.93
CA GLY A 131 -1.00 -15.36 4.96
C GLY A 131 -0.22 -14.39 5.86
N ALA A 132 1.10 -14.25 5.72
CA ALA A 132 1.85 -13.19 6.41
C ALA A 132 1.90 -11.86 5.62
N GLU A 133 1.30 -11.81 4.44
CA GLU A 133 1.37 -10.65 3.56
C GLU A 133 0.75 -9.40 4.17
N TYR A 134 1.48 -8.28 4.07
CA TYR A 134 0.97 -6.97 4.44
C TYR A 134 -0.19 -6.59 3.52
N LEU A 135 -1.34 -6.29 4.12
CA LEU A 135 -2.53 -5.89 3.39
C LEU A 135 -2.35 -4.47 2.87
N LYS A 136 -2.71 -4.30 1.59
CA LYS A 136 -2.60 -3.07 0.82
C LYS A 136 -3.60 -2.02 1.30
N TRP A 137 -3.14 -0.78 1.54
CA TRP A 137 -4.00 0.33 1.96
C TRP A 137 -5.11 0.64 0.94
N GLU A 138 -4.90 0.29 -0.32
CA GLU A 138 -5.87 0.39 -1.42
C GLU A 138 -7.13 -0.46 -1.20
N TYR A 139 -7.10 -1.43 -0.29
CA TYR A 139 -8.29 -2.16 0.13
C TYR A 139 -9.17 -1.38 1.08
N LEU A 140 -8.72 -0.28 1.68
CA LEU A 140 -9.54 0.54 2.58
C LEU A 140 -10.28 1.62 1.79
N ASP A 141 -11.60 1.69 1.91
CA ASP A 141 -12.41 2.68 1.19
C ASP A 141 -12.54 3.98 1.98
N GLY A 142 -12.61 5.11 1.27
CA GLY A 142 -12.76 6.45 1.87
C GLY A 142 -11.50 6.99 2.55
N VAL A 143 -10.32 6.46 2.19
CA VAL A 143 -9.01 6.90 2.71
C VAL A 143 -8.16 7.50 1.60
N THR A 144 -7.63 8.69 1.84
CA THR A 144 -6.70 9.36 0.92
C THR A 144 -5.25 9.07 1.28
N ASN A 145 -4.32 9.34 0.34
CA ASN A 145 -2.89 9.24 0.63
C ASN A 145 -2.45 10.12 1.81
N PHE A 146 -3.11 11.26 2.04
CA PHE A 146 -2.82 12.12 3.18
C PHE A 146 -3.20 11.45 4.51
N ASP A 147 -4.36 10.79 4.53
CA ASP A 147 -4.82 10.05 5.71
C ASP A 147 -3.87 8.89 6.03
N ILE A 148 -3.41 8.16 5.00
CA ILE A 148 -2.43 7.07 5.14
C ILE A 148 -1.12 7.59 5.74
N GLU A 149 -0.59 8.70 5.22
CA GLU A 149 0.64 9.28 5.76
C GLU A 149 0.45 9.76 7.21
N ARG A 150 -0.72 10.32 7.56
CA ARG A 150 -1.05 10.69 8.94
C ARG A 150 -1.09 9.46 9.86
N LEU A 151 -1.73 8.36 9.44
CA LEU A 151 -1.75 7.11 10.20
C LEU A 151 -0.33 6.55 10.44
N LYS A 152 0.52 6.59 9.40
CA LYS A 152 1.93 6.18 9.51
C LYS A 152 2.71 7.02 10.52
N THR A 153 2.44 8.34 10.60
CA THR A 153 3.11 9.21 11.60
C THR A 153 2.75 8.83 13.05
N LEU A 154 1.60 8.16 13.26
CA LEU A 154 1.16 7.65 14.55
C LEU A 154 1.62 6.21 14.82
N GLY A 155 2.46 5.64 13.95
CA GLY A 155 2.97 4.28 14.08
C GLY A 155 2.03 3.19 13.52
N ILE A 156 0.99 3.57 12.78
CA ILE A 156 0.07 2.62 12.13
C ILE A 156 0.51 2.45 10.67
N PHE A 157 1.23 1.36 10.38
CA PHE A 157 1.86 1.10 9.09
C PHE A 157 1.08 0.16 8.19
N ASN A 158 0.15 -0.63 8.73
CA ASN A 158 -0.67 -1.58 7.97
C ASN A 158 -2.12 -1.66 8.48
N ILE A 159 -2.98 -2.26 7.66
CA ILE A 159 -4.41 -2.45 7.95
C ILE A 159 -4.62 -3.32 9.19
N GLN A 160 -3.77 -4.34 9.40
CA GLN A 160 -3.88 -5.22 10.56
C GLN A 160 -3.60 -4.52 11.90
N GLN A 161 -2.80 -3.45 11.88
CA GLN A 161 -2.59 -2.58 13.03
C GLN A 161 -3.80 -1.67 13.21
N LEU A 162 -4.29 -1.05 12.14
CA LEU A 162 -5.48 -0.20 12.18
C LEU A 162 -6.69 -0.93 12.79
N ALA A 163 -6.92 -2.20 12.41
CA ALA A 163 -8.01 -3.03 12.93
C ALA A 163 -8.00 -3.24 14.46
N ARG A 164 -6.86 -2.99 15.12
CA ARG A 164 -6.67 -3.23 16.57
C ARG A 164 -6.47 -1.95 17.38
N VAL A 165 -6.49 -0.79 16.73
CA VAL A 165 -6.28 0.50 17.39
C VAL A 165 -7.55 0.93 18.13
N GLU A 166 -7.38 1.56 19.28
CA GLU A 166 -8.49 2.14 20.04
C GLU A 166 -9.04 3.38 19.31
N PRO A 167 -10.36 3.41 18.98
CA PRO A 167 -10.94 4.42 18.10
C PRO A 167 -10.94 5.83 18.71
N GLY A 168 -11.11 5.97 20.03
CA GLY A 168 -11.10 7.25 20.73
C GLY A 168 -9.73 7.92 20.66
N TRP A 169 -8.67 7.19 20.98
CA TRP A 169 -7.28 7.62 20.88
C TRP A 169 -6.95 8.05 19.46
N LEU A 170 -7.32 7.25 18.46
CA LEU A 170 -7.02 7.59 17.07
C LEU A 170 -7.78 8.84 16.62
N SER A 171 -9.04 9.00 17.02
CA SER A 171 -9.83 10.21 16.74
C SER A 171 -9.19 11.46 17.39
N LEU A 172 -8.72 11.34 18.63
CA LEU A 172 -8.06 12.45 19.34
C LEU A 172 -6.72 12.85 18.69
N CYS A 173 -5.86 11.89 18.34
CA CYS A 173 -4.54 12.17 17.76
C CYS A 173 -4.58 12.63 16.30
N THR A 174 -5.57 12.16 15.53
CA THR A 174 -5.73 12.53 14.12
C THR A 174 -6.64 13.72 13.89
N HIS A 175 -7.49 14.07 14.87
CA HIS A 175 -8.61 15.00 14.73
C HIS A 175 -9.65 14.58 13.68
N TYR A 176 -9.66 13.31 13.26
CA TYR A 176 -10.76 12.80 12.45
C TYR A 176 -11.99 12.55 13.31
N PRO A 177 -13.21 12.75 12.77
CA PRO A 177 -14.44 12.41 13.47
C PRO A 177 -14.44 10.94 13.91
N LEU A 178 -14.88 10.67 15.14
CA LEU A 178 -14.92 9.31 15.69
C LEU A 178 -15.65 8.33 14.76
N ALA A 179 -16.77 8.75 14.16
CA ALA A 179 -17.53 7.93 13.22
C ALA A 179 -16.69 7.49 12.01
N ARG A 180 -15.80 8.36 11.49
CA ARG A 180 -14.91 8.02 10.37
C ARG A 180 -13.81 7.05 10.81
N VAL A 181 -13.27 7.24 12.01
CA VAL A 181 -12.27 6.34 12.58
C VAL A 181 -12.85 4.94 12.82
N VAL A 182 -14.03 4.87 13.43
CA VAL A 182 -14.78 3.63 13.64
C VAL A 182 -15.04 2.92 12.31
N ASP A 183 -15.45 3.67 11.29
CA ASP A 183 -15.66 3.13 9.94
C ASP A 183 -14.39 2.50 9.34
N TRP A 184 -13.25 3.19 9.44
CA TRP A 184 -11.98 2.66 8.96
C TRP A 184 -11.52 1.42 9.74
N ILE A 185 -11.74 1.38 11.05
CA ILE A 185 -11.42 0.22 11.89
C ILE A 185 -12.32 -0.97 11.56
N ASP A 186 -13.62 -0.75 11.36
CA ASP A 186 -14.60 -1.79 11.00
C ASP A 186 -14.31 -2.40 9.61
N GLN A 187 -13.97 -1.56 8.62
CA GLN A 187 -13.48 -2.04 7.33
C GLN A 187 -12.14 -2.80 7.47
N ALA A 188 -11.19 -2.26 8.24
CA ALA A 188 -9.89 -2.89 8.44
C ALA A 188 -10.03 -4.28 9.08
N LEU A 189 -10.94 -4.43 10.05
CA LEU A 189 -11.26 -5.69 10.70
C LEU A 189 -11.74 -6.71 9.66
N LEU A 190 -12.72 -6.37 8.83
CA LEU A 190 -13.19 -7.26 7.77
C LEU A 190 -12.07 -7.65 6.78
N ILE A 191 -11.23 -6.69 6.39
CA ILE A 191 -10.11 -6.94 5.47
C ILE A 191 -9.10 -7.91 6.11
N THR A 192 -8.91 -7.91 7.43
CA THR A 192 -8.01 -8.90 8.06
C THR A 192 -8.50 -10.34 7.94
N TYR A 193 -9.82 -10.56 7.89
CA TYR A 193 -10.41 -11.88 7.69
C TYR A 193 -10.44 -12.27 6.21
N LEU A 194 -10.97 -11.40 5.34
CA LEU A 194 -11.19 -11.72 3.92
C LEU A 194 -9.96 -11.49 3.04
N ARG A 195 -9.00 -10.68 3.48
CA ARG A 195 -7.79 -10.34 2.73
C ARG A 195 -8.11 -9.85 1.31
N GLU A 196 -7.61 -10.52 0.27
CA GLU A 196 -7.85 -10.15 -1.13
C GLU A 196 -9.31 -10.38 -1.56
N ASP A 197 -10.04 -11.24 -0.87
CA ASP A 197 -11.44 -11.54 -1.18
C ASP A 197 -12.41 -10.45 -0.77
N ILE A 198 -11.92 -9.39 -0.10
CA ILE A 198 -12.68 -8.17 0.17
C ILE A 198 -13.24 -7.55 -1.11
N LEU A 199 -12.52 -7.64 -2.23
CA LEU A 199 -12.98 -7.09 -3.51
C LEU A 199 -14.24 -7.80 -4.01
N SER A 200 -14.34 -9.11 -3.76
CA SER A 200 -15.53 -9.89 -4.09
C SER A 200 -16.68 -9.55 -3.16
N ALA A 201 -16.42 -9.47 -1.84
CA ALA A 201 -17.43 -9.10 -0.85
C ALA A 201 -18.07 -7.72 -1.15
N ARG A 202 -17.26 -6.76 -1.62
CA ARG A 202 -17.75 -5.42 -2.02
C ARG A 202 -18.68 -5.43 -3.23
N GLN A 203 -18.50 -6.34 -4.18
CA GLN A 203 -19.45 -6.49 -5.30
C GLN A 203 -20.85 -6.86 -4.83
N PHE A 204 -20.94 -7.41 -3.61
CA PHE A 204 -22.18 -7.82 -2.97
C PHE A 204 -22.66 -6.81 -1.91
N GLY A 205 -22.04 -5.62 -1.85
CA GLY A 205 -22.42 -4.56 -0.91
C GLY A 205 -21.90 -4.76 0.52
N ILE A 206 -21.04 -5.74 0.77
CA ILE A 206 -20.43 -5.99 2.08
C ILE A 206 -19.18 -5.12 2.17
N ARG A 207 -19.22 -4.06 2.98
CA ARG A 207 -18.11 -3.12 3.10
C ARG A 207 -17.37 -3.25 4.42
N SER A 208 -18.06 -3.55 5.51
CA SER A 208 -17.48 -3.60 6.86
C SER A 208 -17.84 -4.89 7.63
N ALA A 209 -17.16 -5.14 8.76
CA ALA A 209 -17.40 -6.34 9.56
C ALA A 209 -18.82 -6.31 10.17
N THR A 210 -19.30 -5.12 10.55
CA THR A 210 -20.69 -4.90 10.96
C THR A 210 -21.69 -5.29 9.86
N ASP A 211 -21.44 -4.92 8.59
CA ASP A 211 -22.30 -5.31 7.47
C ASP A 211 -22.39 -6.84 7.34
N LEU A 212 -21.24 -7.52 7.36
CA LEU A 212 -21.18 -8.98 7.26
C LEU A 212 -21.91 -9.64 8.43
N ARG A 213 -21.74 -9.13 9.65
CA ARG A 213 -22.44 -9.62 10.84
C ARG A 213 -23.95 -9.46 10.73
N MET A 214 -24.43 -8.31 10.26
CA MET A 214 -25.86 -8.07 10.05
C MET A 214 -26.45 -9.08 9.06
N LEU A 215 -25.76 -9.34 7.95
CA LEU A 215 -26.17 -10.32 6.96
C LEU A 215 -26.17 -11.75 7.53
N TYR A 216 -25.14 -12.11 8.30
CA TYR A 216 -25.07 -13.39 8.99
C TYR A 216 -26.24 -13.58 9.97
N ARG A 217 -26.51 -12.59 10.84
CA ARG A 217 -27.63 -12.65 11.79
C ARG A 217 -28.97 -12.81 11.08
N GLU A 218 -29.18 -12.13 9.96
CA GLU A 218 -30.42 -12.26 9.17
C GLU A 218 -30.54 -13.64 8.50
N ALA A 219 -29.44 -14.15 7.95
CA ALA A 219 -29.40 -15.47 7.33
C ALA A 219 -29.71 -16.60 8.34
N THR A 220 -29.20 -16.50 9.56
CA THR A 220 -29.41 -17.47 10.65
C THR A 220 -30.80 -17.33 11.29
N ARG A 221 -31.36 -16.11 11.36
CA ARG A 221 -32.76 -15.91 11.81
C ARG A 221 -33.79 -16.48 10.85
N SER A 222 -33.45 -16.58 9.56
CA SER A 222 -34.37 -17.07 8.52
C SER A 222 -34.65 -18.58 8.61
N ASP A 223 -33.92 -19.34 9.44
CA ASP A 223 -34.13 -20.78 9.67
C ASP A 223 -35.10 -21.07 10.84
N LEU A 224 -35.72 -20.05 11.46
CA LEU A 224 -36.73 -20.19 12.51
C LEU A 224 -38.16 -20.23 11.93
N PRO A 225 -39.00 -21.23 12.28
CA PRO A 225 -40.33 -21.42 11.69
C PRO A 225 -41.38 -20.59 12.43
N ASP A 226 -41.57 -19.32 12.08
CA ASP A 226 -42.88 -18.67 12.26
C ASP A 226 -43.10 -17.53 11.25
N LEU A 227 -43.99 -17.75 10.29
CA LEU A 227 -44.23 -16.89 9.12
C LEU A 227 -45.40 -15.91 9.31
N ASN A 228 -46.07 -15.90 10.46
CA ASN A 228 -47.38 -15.25 10.58
C ASN A 228 -47.38 -13.85 11.23
N LYS A 229 -46.24 -13.22 11.50
CA LYS A 229 -46.19 -11.88 12.11
C LYS A 229 -45.06 -10.97 11.61
N LEU A 230 -44.74 -10.97 10.32
CA LEU A 230 -43.65 -10.13 9.80
C LEU A 230 -44.16 -8.85 9.13
N ASP A 231 -43.67 -7.73 9.62
CA ASP A 231 -43.89 -6.37 9.10
C ASP A 231 -43.22 -6.18 7.71
N GLU A 232 -43.63 -5.16 6.95
CA GLU A 232 -43.11 -4.88 5.60
C GLU A 232 -41.60 -4.53 5.61
N SER A 233 -41.13 -3.97 6.74
CA SER A 233 -39.71 -3.73 7.02
C SER A 233 -38.90 -5.03 7.16
N GLU A 234 -39.47 -6.09 7.73
CA GLU A 234 -38.84 -7.41 7.86
C GLU A 234 -38.84 -8.19 6.56
N ARG A 235 -39.86 -8.03 5.71
CA ARG A 235 -39.85 -8.63 4.35
C ARG A 235 -38.73 -8.07 3.48
N SER A 236 -38.45 -6.76 3.59
CA SER A 236 -37.38 -6.10 2.86
C SER A 236 -35.99 -6.55 3.35
N ARG A 237 -35.83 -6.76 4.67
CA ARG A 237 -34.60 -7.32 5.27
C ARG A 237 -34.36 -8.78 4.88
N ARG A 238 -35.41 -9.60 4.84
CA ARG A 238 -35.31 -11.00 4.39
C ARG A 238 -34.90 -11.13 2.92
N ARG A 239 -35.29 -10.18 2.04
CA ARG A 239 -34.77 -10.16 0.65
C ARG A 239 -33.26 -9.93 0.60
N ALA A 240 -32.71 -9.10 1.50
CA ALA A 240 -31.27 -8.89 1.58
C ALA A 240 -30.53 -10.13 2.13
N GLY A 241 -31.10 -10.81 3.14
CA GLY A 241 -30.55 -12.07 3.67
C GLY A 241 -30.63 -13.24 2.68
N GLN A 242 -31.73 -13.35 1.92
CA GLN A 242 -31.88 -14.34 0.85
C GLN A 242 -30.90 -14.05 -0.29
N ALA A 243 -30.75 -12.77 -0.69
CA ALA A 243 -29.75 -12.36 -1.67
C ALA A 243 -28.34 -12.73 -1.22
N PHE A 244 -27.99 -12.57 0.06
CA PHE A 244 -26.71 -13.02 0.61
C PHE A 244 -26.51 -14.54 0.49
N LYS A 245 -27.54 -15.36 0.83
CA LYS A 245 -27.48 -16.82 0.64
C LYS A 245 -27.31 -17.19 -0.85
N ASP A 246 -28.02 -16.51 -1.75
CA ASP A 246 -27.94 -16.72 -3.21
C ASP A 246 -26.60 -16.27 -3.80
N ILE A 247 -26.01 -15.22 -3.24
CA ILE A 247 -24.69 -14.68 -3.58
C ILE A 247 -23.57 -15.59 -3.12
N ALA A 248 -23.65 -16.13 -1.90
CA ALA A 248 -22.68 -17.09 -1.38
C ALA A 248 -22.66 -18.37 -2.24
N ASN A 249 -23.79 -18.70 -2.87
CA ASN A 249 -23.92 -19.81 -3.82
C ASN A 249 -23.41 -19.48 -5.23
N MET A 250 -23.16 -18.22 -5.58
CA MET A 250 -22.84 -17.81 -6.95
C MET A 250 -21.37 -17.38 -7.11
N LYS A 251 -20.69 -18.04 -8.06
CA LYS A 251 -19.36 -17.73 -8.64
C LYS A 251 -18.07 -18.07 -7.89
N ARG A 252 -18.07 -18.54 -6.64
CA ARG A 252 -16.81 -18.96 -5.97
C ARG A 252 -16.87 -20.24 -5.12
N GLY A 253 -17.70 -21.20 -5.51
CA GLY A 253 -17.69 -22.55 -4.91
C GLY A 253 -18.14 -22.61 -3.45
N LYS A 254 -18.50 -23.81 -2.99
CA LYS A 254 -18.95 -24.07 -1.60
C LYS A 254 -17.97 -23.59 -0.52
N LEU A 255 -16.68 -23.55 -0.86
CA LEU A 255 -15.61 -23.17 0.06
C LEU A 255 -15.76 -21.72 0.57
N PHE A 256 -16.11 -20.78 -0.32
CA PHE A 256 -16.26 -19.37 0.04
C PHE A 256 -17.49 -19.11 0.93
N GLN A 257 -18.55 -19.90 0.75
CA GLN A 257 -19.75 -19.82 1.59
C GLN A 257 -19.49 -20.35 3.01
N GLU A 258 -18.84 -21.49 3.13
CA GLU A 258 -18.45 -22.05 4.43
C GLU A 258 -17.50 -21.10 5.18
N GLU A 259 -16.56 -20.49 4.45
CA GLU A 259 -15.63 -19.49 5.00
C GLU A 259 -16.35 -18.22 5.44
N LEU A 260 -17.26 -17.66 4.63
CA LEU A 260 -18.07 -16.50 5.02
C LEU A 260 -18.98 -16.77 6.23
N LEU A 261 -19.55 -17.98 6.33
CA LEU A 261 -20.36 -18.38 7.48
C LEU A 261 -19.50 -18.53 8.73
N SER A 262 -18.32 -19.14 8.62
CA SER A 262 -17.35 -19.27 9.73
C SER A 262 -16.83 -17.92 10.20
N ILE A 263 -16.56 -16.99 9.27
CA ILE A 263 -16.16 -15.62 9.61
C ILE A 263 -17.33 -14.88 10.25
N GLY A 264 -18.53 -15.00 9.68
CA GLY A 264 -19.75 -14.41 10.20
C GLY A 264 -20.07 -14.87 11.63
N SER A 265 -19.91 -16.15 11.94
CA SER A 265 -20.05 -16.66 13.31
C SER A 265 -18.98 -16.10 14.24
N SER A 266 -17.72 -16.04 13.79
CA SER A 266 -16.62 -15.46 14.59
C SER A 266 -16.87 -13.98 14.91
N LEU A 267 -17.36 -13.20 13.93
CA LEU A 267 -17.67 -11.78 14.10
C LEU A 267 -18.94 -11.55 14.94
N ASN A 268 -19.85 -12.51 14.95
CA ASN A 268 -21.07 -12.42 15.76
C ASN A 268 -20.77 -12.47 17.26
N ASP A 269 -19.73 -13.21 17.64
CA ASP A 269 -19.34 -13.43 19.04
C ASP A 269 -18.21 -12.47 19.48
N ASP A 270 -17.73 -11.61 18.58
CA ASP A 270 -16.64 -10.68 18.83
C ASP A 270 -17.14 -9.38 19.50
N VAL A 271 -16.63 -9.13 20.72
CA VAL A 271 -16.93 -7.95 21.55
C VAL A 271 -16.55 -6.65 20.84
N LEU A 272 -15.49 -6.66 20.02
CA LEU A 272 -15.07 -5.46 19.28
C LEU A 272 -16.14 -5.06 18.26
N VAL A 273 -16.75 -6.04 17.58
CA VAL A 273 -17.81 -5.77 16.59
C VAL A 273 -19.08 -5.28 17.28
N ASP A 274 -19.38 -5.77 18.49
CA ASP A 274 -20.48 -5.23 19.30
C ASP A 274 -20.27 -3.75 19.66
N LEU A 275 -19.05 -3.39 20.08
CA LEU A 275 -18.69 -2.00 20.35
C LEU A 275 -18.80 -1.14 19.08
N LEU A 276 -18.28 -1.61 17.94
CA LEU A 276 -18.34 -0.89 16.67
C LEU A 276 -19.79 -0.65 16.21
N ASP A 277 -20.65 -1.66 16.32
CA ASP A 277 -22.09 -1.55 16.00
C ASP A 277 -22.79 -0.55 16.94
N CYS A 278 -22.44 -0.57 18.22
CA CYS A 278 -22.92 0.37 19.22
C CYS A 278 -22.58 1.83 18.83
N PHE A 279 -21.33 2.08 18.41
CA PHE A 279 -20.88 3.38 17.92
C PHE A 279 -21.60 3.80 16.62
N HIS A 280 -21.84 2.85 15.70
CA HIS A 280 -22.51 3.13 14.43
C HIS A 280 -23.99 3.52 14.63
N ASN A 281 -24.70 2.75 15.45
CA ASN A 281 -26.12 2.90 15.68
C ASN A 281 -26.48 3.87 16.82
N ARG A 282 -25.48 4.41 17.55
CA ARG A 282 -25.65 5.22 18.76
C ARG A 282 -26.56 4.55 19.80
N ARG A 283 -26.50 3.22 19.90
CA ARG A 283 -27.30 2.40 20.83
C ARG A 283 -26.41 1.80 21.93
N CYS A 284 -25.63 2.67 22.54
CA CYS A 284 -24.97 2.44 23.82
C CYS A 284 -25.81 3.18 24.88
#